data_AF-A0A662N147-F1
#
_entry.id   AF-A0A662N147-F1
#
_cell.length_a   1.000
_cell.length_b   1.000
_cell.length_c   1.000
_cell.angle_alpha   90.00
_cell.angle_beta   90.00
_cell.angle_gamma   90.00
#
_symmetry.space_group_name_H-M   'P 1'
#
loop_
_entity.id
_entity.type
_entity.pdbx_description
1 polymer ?
#
loop_
_entity_poly.entity_id
_entity_poly.type
_entity_poly.pdbx_seq_one_letter_code
_entity_poly.pdbx_strand_id
1 'polypeptide(L)'
;MKFRVIKGIILKDLKELRGEKMALFWIFIFPLMWITLFGTMWGGESPPITVDVGVVYTNESAPFTAYDIVKIMRNVTLEETNLFNVLEFKDESSALEALKSGKIDAVVVFPKGFGTNLTSGRQARVYLYFDKSDPQDYQIVSGVVKGFFGEMEKEMRRRRIEMQLEYMELYLPKWVIAEYNLTTEMIREYMLASAEPIVVEEKEVEGKTATPIQFYVTSFIGIQFLFATML
;
A
#
# COMPACT_ATOMS: atom_id res chain seq x y z
N MET A 1 49.89 38.89 -1.36
CA MET A 1 50.86 37.91 -1.92
C MET A 1 50.35 36.47 -1.97
N LYS A 2 49.66 35.95 -0.95
CA LYS A 2 49.27 34.52 -0.87
C LYS A 2 48.27 34.05 -1.95
N PHE A 3 47.36 34.92 -2.41
CA PHE A 3 46.32 34.56 -3.38
C PHE A 3 46.85 34.22 -4.79
N ARG A 4 47.93 34.88 -5.23
CA ARG A 4 48.58 34.58 -6.53
C ARG A 4 49.26 33.21 -6.53
N VAL A 5 49.84 32.84 -5.39
CA VAL A 5 50.48 31.54 -5.18
C VAL A 5 49.43 30.43 -5.18
N ILE A 6 48.35 30.60 -4.41
CA ILE A 6 47.22 29.65 -4.38
C ILE A 6 46.62 29.45 -5.78
N LYS A 7 46.37 30.54 -6.51
CA LYS A 7 45.87 30.46 -7.90
C LYS A 7 46.84 29.73 -8.83
N GLY A 8 48.14 29.94 -8.67
CA GLY A 8 49.17 29.24 -9.44
C GLY A 8 49.18 27.74 -9.20
N ILE A 9 49.03 27.32 -7.95
CA ILE A 9 48.93 25.91 -7.56
C ILE A 9 47.66 25.28 -8.15
N ILE A 10 46.49 25.91 -7.97
CA ILE A 10 45.23 25.40 -8.52
C ILE A 10 45.30 25.23 -10.04
N LEU A 11 45.89 26.20 -10.77
CA LEU A 11 46.02 26.12 -12.22
C LEU A 11 46.98 25.02 -12.67
N LYS A 12 48.04 24.75 -11.89
CA LYS A 12 48.96 23.65 -12.15
C LYS A 12 48.23 22.31 -11.97
N ASP A 13 47.53 22.15 -10.85
CA ASP A 13 46.83 20.89 -10.51
C ASP A 13 45.71 20.60 -11.52
N LEU A 14 44.93 21.61 -11.93
CA LEU A 14 43.93 21.48 -13.00
C LEU A 14 44.54 21.04 -14.35
N LYS A 15 45.76 21.49 -14.65
CA LYS A 15 46.45 21.15 -15.89
C LYS A 15 46.99 19.72 -15.86
N GLU A 16 47.48 19.27 -14.71
CA GLU A 16 47.91 17.88 -14.46
C GLU A 16 46.70 16.94 -14.51
N LEU A 17 45.61 17.27 -13.82
CA LEU A 17 44.33 16.54 -13.87
C LEU A 17 43.81 16.36 -15.30
N ARG A 18 43.96 17.37 -16.17
CA ARG A 18 43.54 17.26 -17.57
C ARG A 18 44.36 16.22 -18.37
N GLY A 19 45.61 15.98 -17.99
CA GLY A 19 46.48 14.98 -18.62
C GLY A 19 46.16 13.55 -18.18
N GLU A 20 45.64 13.40 -16.97
CA GLU A 20 45.31 12.11 -16.37
C GLU A 20 43.88 11.68 -16.68
N LYS A 21 43.71 11.08 -17.87
CA LYS A 21 42.41 10.56 -18.32
C LYS A 21 41.76 9.60 -17.31
N MET A 22 42.57 8.85 -16.57
CA MET A 22 42.10 7.93 -15.52
C MET A 22 41.55 8.67 -14.30
N ALA A 23 42.23 9.73 -13.84
CA ALA A 23 41.75 10.57 -12.74
C ALA A 23 40.43 11.27 -13.10
N LEU A 24 40.33 11.83 -14.31
CA LEU A 24 39.10 12.44 -14.81
C LEU A 24 37.93 11.46 -14.85
N PHE A 25 38.18 10.20 -15.22
CA PHE A 25 37.15 9.16 -15.21
C PHE A 25 36.60 8.93 -13.79
N TRP A 26 37.47 8.75 -12.80
CA TRP A 26 37.04 8.52 -11.41
C TRP A 26 36.38 9.74 -10.75
N ILE A 27 36.77 10.95 -11.14
CA ILE A 27 36.21 12.19 -10.58
C ILE A 27 34.85 12.55 -11.19
N PHE A 28 34.67 12.37 -12.50
CA PHE A 28 33.45 12.82 -13.18
C PHE A 28 32.55 11.69 -13.64
N ILE A 29 33.11 10.67 -14.30
CA ILE A 29 32.31 9.64 -14.95
C ILE A 29 31.79 8.63 -13.92
N PHE A 30 32.63 8.20 -12.98
CA PHE A 30 32.25 7.19 -12.00
C PHE A 30 31.09 7.60 -11.07
N PRO A 31 31.07 8.81 -10.46
CA PRO A 31 29.95 9.24 -9.65
C PRO A 31 28.71 9.48 -10.48
N LEU A 32 28.86 9.99 -11.71
CA LEU A 32 27.72 10.21 -12.60
C LEU A 32 27.06 8.87 -12.95
N MET A 33 27.85 7.82 -13.22
CA MET A 33 27.33 6.45 -13.41
C MET A 33 26.60 5.93 -12.17
N TRP A 34 27.12 6.15 -10.97
CA TRP A 34 26.43 5.73 -9.76
C TRP A 34 25.16 6.53 -9.49
N ILE A 35 25.19 7.85 -9.66
CA ILE A 35 24.00 8.70 -9.53
C ILE A 35 22.93 8.27 -10.53
N THR A 36 23.29 7.93 -11.77
CA THR A 36 22.31 7.45 -12.74
C THR A 36 21.80 6.05 -12.38
N LEU A 37 22.68 5.11 -12.00
CA LEU A 37 22.26 3.76 -11.57
C LEU A 37 21.36 3.79 -10.33
N PHE A 38 21.78 4.49 -9.28
CA PHE A 38 20.98 4.62 -8.06
C PHE A 38 19.72 5.46 -8.30
N GLY A 39 19.82 6.52 -9.09
CA GLY A 39 18.71 7.38 -9.45
C GLY A 39 17.64 6.65 -10.26
N THR A 40 18.00 5.73 -11.15
CA THR A 40 17.03 4.92 -11.88
C THR A 40 16.48 3.77 -11.05
N MET A 41 17.28 3.17 -10.16
CA MET A 41 16.84 2.06 -9.31
C MET A 41 15.94 2.51 -8.14
N TRP A 42 16.16 3.70 -7.57
CA TRP A 42 15.44 4.19 -6.38
C TRP A 42 14.71 5.52 -6.58
N GLY A 43 14.88 6.20 -7.71
CA GLY A 43 14.27 7.52 -7.97
C GLY A 43 13.00 7.48 -8.83
N GLY A 44 12.57 6.30 -9.28
CA GLY A 44 11.28 6.15 -9.92
C GLY A 44 10.15 6.06 -8.88
N GLU A 45 8.98 6.61 -9.22
CA GLU A 45 7.72 6.18 -8.58
C GLU A 45 7.62 4.66 -8.74
N SER A 46 7.41 3.94 -7.64
CA SER A 46 7.19 2.50 -7.73
C SER A 46 5.93 2.29 -8.57
N PRO A 47 5.97 1.45 -9.63
CA PRO A 47 4.80 1.23 -10.44
C PRO A 47 3.63 0.75 -9.57
N PRO A 48 2.37 1.09 -9.92
CA PRO A 48 1.21 0.69 -9.16
C PRO A 48 1.21 -0.83 -8.97
N ILE A 49 1.12 -1.24 -7.70
CA ILE A 49 1.24 -2.65 -7.30
C ILE A 49 -0.04 -3.38 -7.72
N THR A 50 0.11 -4.38 -8.59
CA THR A 50 -0.96 -5.34 -8.90
C THR A 50 -0.69 -6.62 -8.13
N VAL A 51 -1.67 -7.09 -7.35
CA VAL A 51 -1.56 -8.34 -6.58
C VAL A 51 -2.31 -9.45 -7.31
N ASP A 52 -1.63 -10.55 -7.62
CA ASP A 52 -2.23 -11.75 -8.19
C ASP A 52 -2.93 -12.54 -7.06
N VAL A 53 -4.27 -12.58 -7.08
CA VAL A 53 -5.05 -13.20 -6.02
C VAL A 53 -5.83 -14.41 -6.55
N GLY A 54 -5.54 -15.57 -5.98
CA GLY A 54 -6.35 -16.78 -6.15
C GLY A 54 -7.59 -16.74 -5.27
N VAL A 55 -8.77 -16.96 -5.85
CA VAL A 55 -10.03 -16.95 -5.10
C VAL A 55 -10.74 -18.29 -5.22
N VAL A 56 -11.17 -18.82 -4.08
CA VAL A 56 -11.95 -20.06 -3.97
C VAL A 56 -13.25 -19.76 -3.25
N TYR A 57 -14.37 -20.05 -3.91
CA TYR A 57 -15.69 -19.85 -3.33
C TYR A 57 -16.67 -20.87 -3.88
N THR A 58 -17.76 -21.09 -3.14
CA THR A 58 -18.90 -21.89 -3.60
C THR A 58 -20.04 -20.97 -4.00
N ASN A 59 -20.73 -21.31 -5.08
CA ASN A 59 -21.96 -20.59 -5.45
C ASN A 59 -23.03 -20.82 -4.39
N GLU A 60 -23.59 -19.72 -3.88
CA GLU A 60 -24.62 -19.70 -2.86
C GLU A 60 -25.80 -18.86 -3.34
N SER A 61 -27.02 -19.24 -2.94
CA SER A 61 -28.19 -18.38 -3.11
C SER A 61 -28.34 -17.49 -1.88
N ALA A 62 -27.75 -16.30 -1.95
CA ALA A 62 -27.92 -15.23 -0.97
C ALA A 62 -28.02 -13.87 -1.68
N PRO A 63 -28.65 -12.84 -1.07
CA PRO A 63 -28.71 -11.49 -1.65
C PRO A 63 -27.34 -10.85 -1.94
N PHE A 64 -26.31 -11.27 -1.21
CA PHE A 64 -24.94 -10.83 -1.41
C PHE A 64 -23.99 -12.01 -1.14
N THR A 65 -23.10 -12.28 -2.07
CA THR A 65 -22.32 -13.52 -2.14
C THR A 65 -20.81 -13.25 -2.28
N ALA A 66 -20.00 -14.31 -2.19
CA ALA A 66 -18.57 -14.23 -2.48
C ALA A 66 -18.29 -13.75 -3.92
N TYR A 67 -19.16 -14.09 -4.88
CA TYR A 67 -19.06 -13.64 -6.26
C TYR A 67 -19.14 -12.11 -6.39
N ASP A 68 -20.00 -11.47 -5.59
CA ASP A 68 -20.13 -10.01 -5.59
C ASP A 68 -18.85 -9.34 -5.07
N ILE A 69 -18.21 -9.92 -4.05
CA ILE A 69 -16.92 -9.46 -3.54
C ILE A 69 -15.83 -9.65 -4.59
N VAL A 70 -15.77 -10.80 -5.25
CA VAL A 70 -14.82 -11.08 -6.35
C VAL A 70 -14.97 -10.05 -7.47
N LYS A 71 -16.21 -9.69 -7.82
CA LYS A 71 -16.48 -8.65 -8.82
C LYS A 71 -16.01 -7.27 -8.36
N ILE A 72 -16.18 -6.94 -7.08
CA ILE A 72 -15.64 -5.69 -6.52
C ILE A 72 -14.12 -5.72 -6.61
N MET A 73 -13.45 -6.79 -6.16
CA MET A 73 -11.98 -6.92 -6.21
C MET A 73 -11.42 -6.71 -7.62
N ARG A 74 -12.08 -7.27 -8.65
CA ARG A 74 -11.69 -7.09 -10.07
C ARG A 74 -11.77 -5.65 -10.57
N ASN A 75 -12.60 -4.83 -9.95
CA ASN A 75 -12.87 -3.47 -10.38
C ASN A 75 -12.18 -2.41 -9.51
N VAL A 76 -11.50 -2.81 -8.42
CA VAL A 76 -10.74 -1.86 -7.60
C VAL A 76 -9.52 -1.42 -8.38
N THR A 77 -9.40 -0.11 -8.60
CA THR A 77 -8.26 0.52 -9.26
C THR A 77 -7.52 1.45 -8.31
N LEU A 78 -6.21 1.53 -8.48
CA LEU A 78 -5.31 2.49 -7.87
C LEU A 78 -4.50 3.11 -9.01
N GLU A 79 -4.52 4.44 -9.12
CA GLU A 79 -3.78 5.18 -10.18
C GLU A 79 -4.04 4.61 -11.59
N GLU A 80 -5.32 4.42 -11.93
CA GLU A 80 -5.78 3.88 -13.22
C GLU A 80 -5.42 2.41 -13.50
N THR A 81 -4.76 1.73 -12.56
CA THR A 81 -4.36 0.32 -12.68
C THR A 81 -5.19 -0.56 -11.74
N ASN A 82 -5.55 -1.78 -12.17
CA ASN A 82 -6.27 -2.71 -11.30
C ASN A 82 -5.39 -3.15 -10.14
N LEU A 83 -5.89 -3.00 -8.91
CA LEU A 83 -5.16 -3.39 -7.70
C LEU A 83 -5.01 -4.91 -7.59
N PHE A 84 -5.99 -5.66 -8.10
CA PHE A 84 -6.03 -7.11 -8.05
C PHE A 84 -6.20 -7.72 -9.43
N ASN A 85 -5.37 -8.72 -9.73
CA ASN A 85 -5.64 -9.66 -10.81
C ASN A 85 -6.22 -10.95 -10.21
N VAL A 86 -7.52 -11.18 -10.42
CA VAL A 86 -8.27 -12.21 -9.70
C VAL A 86 -8.41 -13.49 -10.53
N LEU A 87 -7.78 -14.57 -10.06
CA LEU A 87 -7.80 -15.91 -10.65
C LEU A 87 -8.72 -16.83 -9.84
N GLU A 88 -9.71 -17.44 -10.49
CA GLU A 88 -10.65 -18.34 -9.81
C GLU A 88 -10.13 -19.78 -9.81
N PHE A 89 -10.17 -20.42 -8.65
CA PHE A 89 -9.77 -21.81 -8.44
C PHE A 89 -10.96 -22.65 -7.99
N LYS A 90 -11.01 -23.91 -8.42
CA LYS A 90 -12.10 -24.83 -8.09
C LYS A 90 -12.05 -25.34 -6.65
N ASP A 91 -10.83 -25.46 -6.12
CA ASP A 91 -10.55 -26.06 -4.83
C ASP A 91 -9.39 -25.34 -4.14
N GLU A 92 -9.40 -25.37 -2.81
CA GLU A 92 -8.38 -24.73 -1.99
C GLU A 92 -6.99 -25.34 -2.20
N SER A 93 -6.89 -26.63 -2.48
CA SER A 93 -5.61 -27.30 -2.68
C SER A 93 -4.87 -26.78 -3.92
N SER A 94 -5.55 -26.65 -5.06
CA SER A 94 -4.98 -26.12 -6.29
C SER A 94 -4.56 -24.65 -6.16
N ALA A 95 -5.34 -23.84 -5.43
CA ALA A 95 -4.97 -22.46 -5.12
C ALA A 95 -3.72 -22.38 -4.24
N LEU A 96 -3.63 -23.22 -3.20
CA LEU A 96 -2.47 -23.27 -2.32
C LEU A 96 -1.21 -23.79 -3.04
N GLU A 97 -1.35 -24.69 -4.00
CA GLU A 97 -0.23 -25.10 -4.87
C GLU A 97 0.25 -23.95 -5.76
N ALA A 98 -0.68 -23.20 -6.36
CA ALA A 98 -0.34 -22.02 -7.14
C ALA A 98 0.43 -20.98 -6.30
N LEU A 99 -0.02 -20.72 -5.07
CA LEU A 99 0.65 -19.83 -4.11
C LEU A 99 2.06 -20.34 -3.78
N LYS A 100 2.21 -21.62 -3.43
CA LYS A 100 3.53 -22.22 -3.12
C LYS A 100 4.50 -22.19 -4.31
N SER A 101 3.97 -22.19 -5.53
CA SER A 101 4.77 -22.13 -6.75
C SER A 101 5.12 -20.70 -7.19
N GLY A 102 4.62 -19.67 -6.48
CA GLY A 102 4.81 -18.27 -6.85
C GLY A 102 4.04 -17.84 -8.10
N LYS A 103 2.96 -18.54 -8.47
CA LYS A 103 2.08 -18.15 -9.59
C LYS A 103 1.05 -17.09 -9.22
N ILE A 104 0.80 -16.93 -7.92
CA ILE A 104 -0.11 -15.97 -7.30
C ILE A 104 0.51 -15.55 -5.97
N ASP A 105 0.13 -14.37 -5.48
CA ASP A 105 0.71 -13.74 -4.30
C ASP A 105 -0.11 -14.03 -3.03
N ALA A 106 -1.43 -14.22 -3.19
CA ALA A 106 -2.33 -14.52 -2.08
C ALA A 106 -3.47 -15.45 -2.50
N VAL A 107 -4.03 -16.18 -1.52
CA VAL A 107 -5.27 -16.96 -1.70
C VAL A 107 -6.34 -16.47 -0.74
N VAL A 108 -7.53 -16.22 -1.28
CA VAL A 108 -8.73 -15.85 -0.53
C VAL A 108 -9.75 -16.97 -0.66
N VAL A 109 -10.11 -17.58 0.47
CA VAL A 109 -11.10 -18.66 0.51
C VAL A 109 -12.35 -18.17 1.23
N PHE A 110 -13.48 -18.23 0.51
CA PHE A 110 -14.81 -18.00 1.05
C PHE A 110 -15.45 -19.36 1.39
N PRO A 111 -15.52 -19.72 2.68
CA PRO A 111 -16.11 -20.99 3.10
C PRO A 111 -17.60 -21.03 2.80
N LYS A 112 -18.13 -22.26 2.68
CA LYS A 112 -19.56 -22.48 2.52
C LYS A 112 -20.37 -21.83 3.65
N GLY A 113 -21.46 -21.16 3.29
CA GLY A 113 -22.31 -20.36 4.15
C GLY A 113 -21.82 -18.91 4.31
N PHE A 114 -20.81 -18.47 3.56
CA PHE A 114 -20.30 -17.09 3.65
C PHE A 114 -21.40 -16.06 3.38
N GLY A 115 -22.08 -16.16 2.23
CA GLY A 115 -23.10 -15.20 1.82
C GLY A 115 -24.33 -15.27 2.73
N THR A 116 -24.74 -16.47 3.13
CA THR A 116 -25.85 -16.66 4.09
C THR A 116 -25.54 -16.04 5.45
N ASN A 117 -24.35 -16.27 6.00
CA ASN A 117 -23.98 -15.67 7.29
C ASN A 117 -23.94 -14.15 7.19
N LEU A 118 -23.33 -13.63 6.13
CA LEU A 118 -23.21 -12.20 5.92
C LEU A 118 -24.58 -11.51 5.84
N THR A 119 -25.52 -12.08 5.10
CA THR A 119 -26.87 -11.52 4.90
C THR A 119 -27.82 -11.75 6.08
N SER A 120 -27.63 -12.81 6.88
CA SER A 120 -28.46 -13.11 8.05
C SER A 120 -28.02 -12.42 9.34
N GLY A 121 -27.06 -11.48 9.28
CA GLY A 121 -26.55 -10.78 10.46
C GLY A 121 -25.61 -11.63 11.32
N ARG A 122 -25.13 -12.76 10.81
CA ARG A 122 -24.11 -13.60 11.46
C ARG A 122 -22.72 -13.21 10.97
N GLN A 123 -21.71 -13.61 11.74
CA GLN A 123 -20.33 -13.38 11.33
C GLN A 123 -19.96 -14.29 10.16
N ALA A 124 -19.65 -13.68 9.02
CA ALA A 124 -19.04 -14.38 7.88
C ALA A 124 -17.52 -14.46 8.09
N ARG A 125 -16.90 -15.53 7.60
CA ARG A 125 -15.45 -15.77 7.73
C ARG A 125 -14.83 -15.81 6.34
N VAL A 126 -13.61 -15.29 6.20
CA VAL A 126 -12.78 -15.40 5.01
C VAL A 126 -11.41 -15.90 5.46
N TYR A 127 -10.84 -16.88 4.77
CA TYR A 127 -9.49 -17.34 5.03
C TYR A 127 -8.53 -16.71 4.03
N LEU A 128 -7.44 -16.13 4.54
CA LEU A 128 -6.41 -15.48 3.74
C LEU A 128 -5.11 -16.27 3.93
N TYR A 129 -4.53 -16.69 2.81
CA TYR A 129 -3.22 -17.35 2.78
C TYR A 129 -2.24 -16.48 2.02
N PHE A 130 -1.03 -16.37 2.57
CA PHE A 130 0.08 -15.59 2.03
C PHE A 130 1.35 -16.42 2.08
N ASP A 131 2.24 -16.26 1.12
CA ASP A 131 3.62 -16.71 1.28
C ASP A 131 4.35 -15.78 2.27
N LYS A 132 5.18 -16.36 3.13
CA LYS A 132 6.00 -15.65 4.12
C LYS A 132 7.49 -15.85 3.88
N SER A 133 7.86 -16.44 2.74
CA SER A 133 9.26 -16.70 2.38
C SER A 133 10.04 -15.40 2.16
N ASP A 134 9.38 -14.36 1.62
CA ASP A 134 9.91 -13.00 1.53
C ASP A 134 9.14 -12.05 2.49
N PRO A 135 9.80 -11.48 3.53
CA PRO A 135 9.15 -10.59 4.48
C PRO A 135 8.64 -9.27 3.89
N GLN A 136 9.31 -8.72 2.88
CA GLN A 136 8.94 -7.44 2.27
C GLN A 136 7.71 -7.64 1.39
N ASP A 137 7.72 -8.68 0.55
CA ASP A 137 6.58 -9.04 -0.28
C ASP A 137 5.34 -9.36 0.57
N TYR A 138 5.50 -10.20 1.61
CA TYR A 138 4.42 -10.51 2.56
C TYR A 138 3.80 -9.25 3.18
N GLN A 139 4.60 -8.25 3.56
CA GLN A 139 4.09 -7.01 4.14
C GLN A 139 3.25 -6.22 3.14
N ILE A 140 3.71 -6.12 1.90
CA ILE A 140 3.01 -5.43 0.81
C ILE A 140 1.71 -6.16 0.49
N VAL A 141 1.79 -7.43 0.10
CA VAL A 141 0.65 -8.25 -0.34
C VAL A 141 -0.39 -8.36 0.77
N SER A 142 0.03 -8.71 2.00
CA SER A 142 -0.92 -8.85 3.10
C SER A 142 -1.50 -7.52 3.55
N GLY A 143 -0.75 -6.41 3.42
CA GLY A 143 -1.24 -5.05 3.67
C GLY A 143 -2.35 -4.67 2.70
N VAL A 144 -2.12 -4.88 1.40
CA VAL A 144 -3.10 -4.59 0.34
C VAL A 144 -4.38 -5.43 0.52
N VAL A 145 -4.25 -6.76 0.66
CA VAL A 145 -5.40 -7.66 0.79
C VAL A 145 -6.18 -7.38 2.09
N LYS A 146 -5.50 -7.22 3.23
CA LYS A 146 -6.19 -6.90 4.50
C LYS A 146 -6.80 -5.50 4.49
N GLY A 147 -6.14 -4.53 3.86
CA GLY A 147 -6.66 -3.17 3.68
C GLY A 147 -7.97 -3.18 2.90
N PHE A 148 -8.04 -3.93 1.80
CA PHE A 148 -9.28 -4.13 1.05
C PHE A 148 -10.40 -4.69 1.93
N PHE A 149 -10.14 -5.76 2.69
CA PHE A 149 -11.16 -6.36 3.57
C PHE A 149 -11.54 -5.43 4.74
N GLY A 150 -10.61 -4.64 5.25
CA GLY A 150 -10.86 -3.64 6.28
C GLY A 150 -11.80 -2.54 5.80
N GLU A 151 -11.56 -1.98 4.61
CA GLU A 151 -12.43 -0.95 4.03
C GLU A 151 -13.80 -1.53 3.66
N MET A 152 -13.84 -2.75 3.14
CA MET A 152 -15.09 -3.46 2.88
C MET A 152 -15.89 -3.69 4.18
N GLU A 153 -15.25 -4.10 5.28
CA GLU A 153 -15.90 -4.27 6.58
C GLU A 153 -16.49 -2.94 7.08
N LYS A 154 -15.74 -1.85 6.96
CA LYS A 154 -16.17 -0.50 7.32
C LYS A 154 -17.41 -0.06 6.54
N GLU A 155 -17.39 -0.19 5.22
CA GLU A 155 -18.56 0.13 4.39
C GLU A 155 -19.77 -0.78 4.67
N MET A 156 -19.55 -2.08 4.89
CA MET A 156 -20.63 -2.99 5.30
C MET A 156 -21.22 -2.63 6.66
N ARG A 157 -20.40 -2.21 7.62
CA ARG A 157 -20.83 -1.77 8.96
C ARG A 157 -21.71 -0.52 8.85
N ARG A 158 -21.27 0.48 8.09
CA ARG A 158 -22.04 1.72 7.84
C ARG A 158 -23.40 1.41 7.23
N ARG A 159 -23.45 0.62 6.15
CA ARG A 159 -24.71 0.22 5.52
C ARG A 159 -25.64 -0.56 6.45
N ARG A 160 -25.09 -1.43 7.30
CA ARG A 160 -25.89 -2.16 8.31
C ARG A 160 -26.52 -1.22 9.33
N ILE A 161 -25.77 -0.24 9.81
CA ILE A 161 -26.29 0.78 10.75
C ILE A 161 -27.40 1.58 10.07
N GLU A 162 -27.21 2.01 8.82
CA GLU A 162 -28.25 2.71 8.05
C GLU A 162 -29.54 1.90 7.91
N MET A 163 -29.43 0.62 7.53
CA MET A 163 -30.60 -0.26 7.48
C MET A 163 -31.27 -0.40 8.85
N GLN A 164 -30.49 -0.58 9.93
CA GLN A 164 -31.02 -0.67 11.29
C GLN A 164 -31.76 0.61 11.70
N LEU A 165 -31.23 1.78 11.36
CA LEU A 165 -31.87 3.07 11.61
C LEU A 165 -33.19 3.20 10.85
N GLU A 166 -33.23 2.80 9.58
CA GLU A 166 -34.46 2.80 8.77
C GLU A 166 -35.55 1.92 9.41
N TYR A 167 -35.19 0.70 9.85
CA TYR A 167 -36.11 -0.16 10.60
C TYR A 167 -36.54 0.48 11.93
N MET A 168 -35.61 1.09 12.66
CA MET A 168 -35.93 1.78 13.92
C MET A 168 -36.90 2.92 13.67
N GLU A 169 -36.72 3.78 12.67
CA GLU A 169 -37.66 4.86 12.34
C GLU A 169 -39.06 4.35 11.98
N LEU A 170 -39.12 3.23 11.27
CA LEU A 170 -40.39 2.63 10.87
C LEU A 170 -41.20 2.11 12.07
N TYR A 171 -40.52 1.62 13.12
CA TYR A 171 -41.16 0.97 14.27
C TYR A 171 -41.10 1.77 15.58
N LEU A 172 -40.26 2.81 15.68
CA LEU A 172 -40.19 3.67 16.86
C LEU A 172 -41.41 4.61 16.88
N PRO A 173 -42.23 4.56 17.93
CA PRO A 173 -43.35 5.46 18.06
C PRO A 173 -42.86 6.91 18.21
N LYS A 174 -43.44 7.84 17.44
CA LYS A 174 -43.09 9.28 17.49
C LYS A 174 -43.16 9.88 18.91
N TRP A 175 -43.96 9.31 19.81
CA TRP A 175 -44.05 9.76 21.20
C TRP A 175 -42.79 9.42 22.03
N VAL A 176 -42.11 8.30 21.77
CA VAL A 176 -40.84 7.93 22.45
C VAL A 176 -39.73 8.91 22.06
N ILE A 177 -39.68 9.24 20.77
CA ILE A 177 -38.75 10.21 20.21
C ILE A 177 -38.96 11.59 20.85
N ALA A 178 -40.22 12.01 21.02
CA ALA A 178 -40.59 13.27 21.64
C ALA A 178 -40.37 13.32 23.16
N GLU A 179 -40.55 12.20 23.87
CA GLU A 179 -40.37 12.12 25.32
C GLU A 179 -38.89 12.23 25.74
N TYR A 180 -37.98 11.67 24.93
CA TYR A 180 -36.54 11.67 25.22
C TYR A 180 -35.74 12.71 24.41
N ASN A 181 -36.39 13.57 23.62
CA ASN A 181 -35.74 14.48 22.66
C ASN A 181 -34.70 13.79 21.76
N LEU A 182 -34.91 12.51 21.45
CA LEU A 182 -34.02 11.75 20.58
C LEU A 182 -34.24 12.19 19.14
N THR A 183 -33.18 12.48 18.40
CA THR A 183 -33.26 12.65 16.94
C THR A 183 -32.68 11.42 16.25
N THR A 184 -33.15 11.09 15.04
CA THR A 184 -32.54 10.02 14.24
C THR A 184 -31.04 10.24 14.09
N GLU A 185 -30.62 11.50 13.93
CA GLU A 185 -29.21 11.85 13.77
C GLU A 185 -28.38 11.54 15.02
N MET A 186 -28.92 11.82 16.21
CA MET A 186 -28.24 11.45 17.47
C MET A 186 -28.10 9.94 17.61
N ILE A 187 -29.12 9.17 17.23
CA ILE A 187 -29.07 7.70 17.27
C ILE A 187 -28.05 7.20 16.23
N ARG A 188 -28.04 7.77 15.03
CA ARG A 188 -27.08 7.47 13.97
C ARG A 188 -25.65 7.72 14.44
N GLU A 189 -25.36 8.92 14.92
CA GLU A 189 -24.03 9.28 15.44
C GLU A 189 -23.61 8.35 16.57
N TYR A 190 -24.51 8.04 17.51
CA TYR A 190 -24.22 7.14 18.61
C TYR A 190 -23.90 5.71 18.14
N MET A 191 -24.68 5.17 17.18
CA MET A 191 -24.44 3.84 16.62
C MET A 191 -23.13 3.79 15.82
N LEU A 192 -22.85 4.81 15.01
CA LEU A 192 -21.61 4.92 14.26
C LEU A 192 -20.41 5.04 15.20
N ALA A 193 -20.45 5.95 16.18
CA ALA A 193 -19.38 6.14 17.17
C ALA A 193 -19.17 4.89 18.05
N SER A 194 -20.22 4.11 18.33
CA SER A 194 -20.09 2.84 19.05
C SER A 194 -19.40 1.76 18.22
N ALA A 195 -19.57 1.80 16.90
CA ALA A 195 -19.05 0.79 15.99
C ALA A 195 -17.66 1.18 15.41
N GLU A 196 -17.38 2.48 15.31
CA GLU A 196 -16.15 3.12 14.85
C GLU A 196 -15.78 4.28 15.81
N PRO A 197 -15.24 3.98 16.99
CA PRO A 197 -14.98 4.99 18.02
C PRO A 197 -13.80 5.92 17.71
N ILE A 198 -12.99 5.60 16.70
CA ILE A 198 -11.80 6.35 16.33
C ILE A 198 -11.88 6.71 14.85
N VAL A 199 -11.88 8.01 14.57
CA VAL A 199 -11.74 8.56 13.22
C VAL A 199 -10.28 8.91 13.00
N VAL A 200 -9.64 8.25 12.03
CA VAL A 200 -8.27 8.57 11.64
C VAL A 200 -8.33 9.61 10.53
N GLU A 201 -7.86 10.82 10.82
CA GLU A 201 -7.66 11.87 9.82
C GLU A 201 -6.18 11.87 9.40
N GLU A 202 -5.93 11.53 8.14
CA GLU A 202 -4.60 11.68 7.56
C GLU A 202 -4.33 13.18 7.30
N LYS A 203 -3.22 13.67 7.83
CA LYS A 203 -2.75 15.04 7.61
C LYS A 203 -1.37 14.98 6.99
N GLU A 204 -1.28 15.43 5.75
CA GLU A 204 -0.02 15.46 5.02
C GLU A 204 0.94 16.49 5.62
N VAL A 205 2.21 16.09 5.73
CA VAL A 205 3.29 16.97 6.15
C VAL A 205 4.46 16.76 5.20
N GLU A 206 4.98 17.85 4.63
CA GLU A 206 6.19 17.79 3.83
C GLU A 206 7.40 17.42 4.72
N GLY A 207 8.07 16.33 4.37
CA GLY A 207 9.30 15.91 5.03
C GLY A 207 10.42 16.92 4.82
N LYS A 208 11.08 17.34 5.91
CA LYS A 208 12.29 18.20 5.85
C LYS A 208 13.57 17.40 5.61
N THR A 209 13.49 16.08 5.62
CA THR A 209 14.65 15.21 5.43
C THR A 209 15.09 15.23 3.98
N ALA A 210 16.39 15.37 3.80
CA ALA A 210 17.05 15.23 2.51
C ALA A 210 16.58 13.96 1.80
N THR A 211 16.20 14.05 0.53
CA THR A 211 15.81 12.87 -0.25
C THR A 211 16.96 11.86 -0.23
N PRO A 212 16.70 10.54 -0.30
CA PRO A 212 17.77 9.53 -0.33
C PRO A 212 18.88 9.89 -1.33
N ILE A 213 18.50 10.48 -2.47
CA ILE A 213 19.42 11.03 -3.49
C ILE A 213 20.39 12.07 -2.90
N GLN A 214 19.93 13.02 -2.09
CA GLN A 214 20.80 14.03 -1.47
C GLN A 214 21.81 13.39 -0.49
N PHE A 215 21.41 12.37 0.26
CA PHE A 215 22.33 11.62 1.13
C PHE A 215 23.38 10.85 0.32
N TYR A 216 22.97 10.17 -0.75
CA TYR A 216 23.89 9.46 -1.64
C TYR A 216 24.86 10.42 -2.33
N VAL A 217 24.38 11.54 -2.89
CA VAL A 217 25.23 12.54 -3.53
C VAL A 217 26.26 13.09 -2.55
N THR A 218 25.85 13.44 -1.33
CA THR A 218 26.76 13.95 -0.29
C THR A 218 27.80 12.90 0.12
N SER A 219 27.37 11.65 0.30
CA SER A 219 28.26 10.53 0.64
C SER A 219 29.26 10.23 -0.47
N PHE A 220 28.82 10.25 -1.73
CA PHE A 220 29.69 10.08 -2.89
C PHE A 220 30.73 11.19 -2.98
N ILE A 221 30.34 12.45 -2.79
CA ILE A 221 31.28 13.58 -2.74
C ILE A 221 32.33 13.34 -1.64
N GLY A 222 31.91 12.92 -0.44
CA GLY A 222 32.83 12.61 0.67
C GLY A 222 33.81 11.48 0.34
N ILE A 223 33.34 10.39 -0.27
CA ILE A 223 34.16 9.26 -0.70
C ILE A 223 35.18 9.72 -1.77
N GLN A 224 34.76 10.57 -2.72
CA GLN A 224 35.67 11.11 -3.73
C GLN A 224 36.79 11.96 -3.14
N PHE A 225 36.49 12.79 -2.14
CA PHE A 225 37.53 13.55 -1.44
C PHE A 225 38.52 12.62 -0.73
N LEU A 226 38.03 11.51 -0.16
CA LEU A 226 38.87 10.53 0.52
C LEU A 226 39.82 9.82 -0.45
N PHE A 227 39.34 9.41 -1.63
CA PHE A 227 40.19 8.83 -2.68
C PHE A 227 41.13 9.84 -3.34
N ALA A 228 40.72 11.10 -3.48
CA ALA A 228 41.58 12.16 -4.02
C ALA A 228 42.80 12.46 -3.12
N THR A 229 42.74 12.12 -1.83
CA THR A 229 43.89 12.23 -0.91
C THR A 229 44.80 10.99 -0.88
N MET A 230 44.40 9.89 -1.54
CA MET A 230 45.18 8.64 -1.61
C MET A 230 45.97 8.48 -2.91
N LEU A 231 45.80 9.39 -3.87
CA LEU A 231 46.62 9.54 -5.08
C LEU A 231 47.66 10.64 -4.86
#